data_AF-A0A2W1NLW4-F1
#
_entry.id   AF-A0A2W1NLW4-F1
#
_cell.length_a   1.000
_cell.length_b   1.000
_cell.length_c   1.000
_cell.angle_alpha   90.00
_cell.angle_beta   90.00
_cell.angle_gamma   90.00
#
_symmetry.space_group_name_H-M   'P 1'
#
loop_
_entity.id
_entity.type
_entity.pdbx_description
1 polymer ?
#
loop_
_entity_poly.entity_id
_entity_poly.type
_entity_poly.pdbx_seq_one_letter_code
_entity_poly.pdbx_strand_id
1 'polypeptide(L)'
;MKKAKFFTYILILFLLGWPAYQIYGMLNQPSHKEDAGKLLYQVSLFQMEMLGSFLHDMDKAQDTGRLDALRQAIYTANFTHEHLVLAYGEEEVAPLRGLSQLMQYVVRLQIGGQRPLKAEEAQTLAEVRHHYAELYEAYRKLMSPRNQIVASQNEKLAKTDKAVADLLRKKLLQ
;
A
#
# COMPACT_ATOMS: atom_id res chain seq x y z
N MET A 1 50.84 -21.77 39.60
CA MET A 1 49.48 -21.48 40.12
C MET A 1 48.94 -20.09 39.78
N LYS A 2 49.74 -19.00 39.81
CA LYS A 2 49.25 -17.63 39.52
C LYS A 2 48.76 -17.43 38.07
N LYS A 3 49.39 -18.08 37.09
CA LYS A 3 49.02 -18.00 35.65
C LYS A 3 47.65 -18.62 35.33
N ALA A 4 47.28 -19.72 36.00
CA ALA A 4 45.99 -20.37 35.79
C ALA A 4 44.83 -19.51 36.28
N LYS A 5 44.97 -18.88 37.46
CA LYS A 5 43.98 -17.94 38.01
C LYS A 5 43.79 -16.72 37.09
N PHE A 6 44.87 -16.18 36.55
CA PHE A 6 44.81 -15.08 35.58
C PHE A 6 44.03 -15.44 34.31
N PHE A 7 44.25 -16.65 33.78
CA PHE A 7 43.50 -17.17 32.63
C PHE A 7 42.01 -17.32 32.94
N THR A 8 41.66 -17.81 34.13
CA THR A 8 40.27 -17.93 34.58
C THR A 8 39.59 -16.56 34.71
N TYR A 9 40.28 -15.55 35.23
CA TYR A 9 39.72 -14.20 35.32
C TYR A 9 39.46 -13.57 33.95
N ILE A 10 40.40 -13.73 33.00
CA ILE A 10 40.20 -13.26 31.61
C ILE A 10 39.02 -14.00 30.96
N LEU A 11 38.93 -15.32 31.17
CA LEU A 11 37.83 -16.12 30.62
C LEU A 11 36.48 -15.61 31.15
N ILE A 12 36.35 -15.38 32.46
CA ILE A 12 35.13 -14.85 33.08
C ILE A 12 34.80 -13.45 32.54
N LEU A 13 35.80 -12.58 32.41
CA LEU A 13 35.61 -11.22 31.90
C LEU A 13 35.13 -11.24 30.44
N PHE A 14 35.62 -12.17 29.63
CA PHE A 14 35.17 -12.34 28.25
C PHE A 14 33.76 -12.92 28.19
N LEU A 15 33.45 -13.91 29.03
CA LEU A 15 32.15 -14.58 29.09
C LEU A 15 31.03 -13.66 29.59
N LEU A 16 31.36 -12.64 30.39
CA LEU A 16 30.40 -11.63 30.86
C LEU A 16 30.40 -10.37 29.98
N GLY A 17 31.56 -9.94 29.49
CA GLY A 17 31.70 -8.75 28.65
C GLY A 17 31.06 -8.92 27.27
N TRP A 18 31.18 -10.11 26.66
CA TRP A 18 30.59 -10.41 25.35
C TRP A 18 29.06 -10.30 25.34
N PRO A 19 28.30 -10.98 26.23
CA PRO A 19 26.84 -10.84 26.26
C PRO A 19 26.40 -9.44 26.69
N ALA A 20 27.13 -8.77 27.59
CA ALA A 20 26.83 -7.38 27.95
C ALA A 20 26.96 -6.43 26.75
N TYR A 21 28.00 -6.61 25.93
CA TYR A 21 28.18 -5.86 24.68
C TYR A 21 27.06 -6.17 23.67
N GLN A 22 26.64 -7.44 23.57
CA GLN A 22 25.55 -7.85 22.68
C GLN A 22 24.20 -7.26 23.11
N ILE A 23 23.91 -7.22 24.42
CA ILE A 23 22.71 -6.61 24.99
C ILE A 23 22.72 -5.09 24.78
N TYR A 24 23.86 -4.44 25.03
CA TYR A 24 24.03 -3.01 24.77
C TYR A 24 23.85 -2.68 23.28
N GLY A 25 24.38 -3.51 22.39
CA GLY A 25 24.17 -3.41 20.94
C GLY A 25 22.71 -3.60 20.53
N MET A 26 21.96 -4.51 21.15
CA MET A 26 20.53 -4.69 20.91
C MET A 26 19.69 -3.51 21.42
N LEU A 27 20.09 -2.87 22.53
CA LEU A 27 19.39 -1.72 23.10
C LEU A 27 19.69 -0.42 22.34
N ASN A 28 20.88 -0.29 21.75
CA ASN A 28 21.34 0.91 21.05
C ASN A 28 21.40 0.77 19.52
N GLN A 29 21.00 -0.36 18.93
CA GLN A 29 20.81 -0.42 17.49
C GLN A 29 19.59 0.43 17.12
N PRO A 30 19.75 1.54 16.36
CA PRO A 30 18.61 2.15 15.70
C PRO A 30 18.00 1.06 14.83
N SER A 31 16.74 0.74 15.11
CA SER A 31 16.02 -0.34 14.48
C SER A 31 16.12 -0.22 12.97
N HIS A 32 16.91 -1.08 12.32
CA HIS A 32 16.86 -1.28 10.86
C HIS A 32 15.46 -1.73 10.37
N LYS A 33 14.52 -2.00 11.29
CA LYS A 33 13.08 -2.15 11.02
C LYS A 33 12.38 -0.84 10.63
N GLU A 34 12.96 0.33 10.92
CA GLU A 34 12.35 1.64 10.62
C GLU A 34 12.30 1.94 9.11
N ASP A 35 12.99 1.13 8.27
CA ASP A 35 13.02 1.32 6.83
C ASP A 35 12.00 0.46 6.06
N ALA A 36 11.72 -0.77 6.48
CA ALA A 36 10.91 -1.70 5.70
C ALA A 36 9.45 -1.22 5.51
N GLY A 37 8.82 -0.73 6.59
CA GLY A 37 7.47 -0.18 6.53
C GLY A 37 7.39 1.13 5.75
N LYS A 38 8.44 1.96 5.82
CA LYS A 38 8.54 3.22 5.08
C LYS A 38 8.75 2.97 3.59
N LEU A 39 9.66 2.06 3.23
CA LEU A 39 9.90 1.63 1.85
C LEU A 39 8.64 1.00 1.26
N LEU A 40 7.93 0.16 2.01
CA LEU A 40 6.66 -0.42 1.57
C LEU A 40 5.62 0.66 1.30
N TYR A 41 5.51 1.67 2.18
CA TYR A 41 4.65 2.82 1.94
C TYR A 41 5.06 3.61 0.68
N GLN A 42 6.35 3.87 0.47
CA GLN A 42 6.84 4.57 -0.71
C GLN A 42 6.53 3.80 -2.00
N VAL A 43 6.75 2.48 -2.00
CA VAL A 43 6.38 1.62 -3.13
C VAL A 43 4.89 1.67 -3.37
N SER A 44 4.08 1.52 -2.32
CA SER A 44 2.63 1.56 -2.45
C SER A 44 2.14 2.93 -2.95
N LEU A 45 2.69 4.02 -2.43
CA LEU A 45 2.39 5.39 -2.88
C LEU A 45 2.68 5.56 -4.36
N PHE A 46 3.84 5.07 -4.83
CA PHE A 46 4.18 5.10 -6.25
C PHE A 46 3.20 4.27 -7.10
N GLN A 47 2.78 3.09 -6.65
CA GLN A 47 1.77 2.30 -7.37
C GLN A 47 0.42 3.03 -7.43
N MET A 48 0.03 3.72 -6.36
CA MET A 48 -1.17 4.55 -6.34
C MET A 48 -1.03 5.76 -7.29
N GLU A 49 0.13 6.38 -7.37
CA GLU A 49 0.39 7.47 -8.34
C GLU A 49 0.25 6.95 -9.79
N MET A 50 0.88 5.82 -10.09
CA MET A 50 0.80 5.18 -11.41
C MET A 50 -0.64 4.82 -11.78
N LEU A 51 -1.40 4.24 -10.86
CA LEU A 51 -2.83 3.97 -11.07
C LEU A 51 -3.61 5.25 -11.38
N GLY A 52 -3.32 6.35 -10.68
CA GLY A 52 -3.93 7.66 -10.97
C GLY A 52 -3.65 8.12 -12.41
N SER A 53 -2.43 7.93 -12.89
CA SER A 53 -2.05 8.23 -14.29
C SER A 53 -2.83 7.38 -15.28
N PHE A 54 -2.96 6.07 -15.05
CA PHE A 54 -3.74 5.19 -15.93
C PHE A 54 -5.22 5.55 -15.93
N LEU A 55 -5.80 5.85 -14.76
CA LEU A 55 -7.17 6.34 -14.66
C LEU A 55 -7.37 7.67 -15.40
N HIS A 56 -6.36 8.55 -15.38
CA HIS A 56 -6.41 9.81 -16.13
C HIS A 56 -6.47 9.59 -17.64
N ASP A 57 -5.69 8.65 -18.16
CA ASP A 57 -5.67 8.34 -19.60
C ASP A 57 -6.90 7.58 -20.10
N MET A 58 -7.79 7.11 -19.21
CA MET A 58 -9.03 6.43 -19.61
C MET A 58 -10.01 7.31 -20.38
N ASP A 59 -9.93 8.64 -20.27
CA ASP A 59 -10.72 9.55 -21.11
C ASP A 59 -10.44 9.35 -22.61
N LYS A 60 -9.28 8.78 -22.96
CA LYS A 60 -8.86 8.47 -24.32
C LYS A 60 -9.10 7.00 -24.68
N ALA A 61 -9.63 6.19 -23.76
CA ALA A 61 -9.93 4.79 -24.01
C ALA A 61 -11.19 4.67 -24.87
N GLN A 62 -11.04 4.16 -26.09
CA GLN A 62 -12.16 3.95 -27.00
C GLN A 62 -12.71 2.52 -26.91
N ASP A 63 -11.88 1.58 -26.46
CA ASP A 63 -12.18 0.15 -26.39
C ASP A 63 -11.68 -0.47 -25.08
N THR A 64 -12.23 -1.65 -24.78
CA THR A 64 -11.90 -2.46 -23.59
C THR A 64 -10.50 -3.09 -23.62
N GLY A 65 -9.82 -3.12 -24.77
CA GLY A 65 -8.43 -3.57 -24.87
C GLY A 65 -7.45 -2.60 -24.21
N ARG A 66 -7.74 -1.30 -24.25
CA ARG A 66 -6.94 -0.29 -23.54
C ARG A 66 -7.03 -0.36 -22.01
N LEU A 67 -7.96 -1.17 -21.48
CA LEU A 67 -8.09 -1.42 -20.04
C LEU A 67 -7.03 -2.39 -19.50
N ASP A 68 -6.24 -3.08 -20.33
CA ASP A 68 -5.23 -4.03 -19.85
C ASP A 68 -4.17 -3.37 -18.96
N ALA A 69 -3.70 -2.18 -19.36
CA ALA A 69 -2.74 -1.41 -18.58
C ALA A 69 -3.36 -0.92 -17.25
N LEU A 70 -4.62 -0.47 -17.29
CA LEU A 70 -5.36 -0.09 -16.09
C LEU A 70 -5.54 -1.29 -15.16
N ARG A 71 -5.92 -2.46 -15.68
CA ARG A 71 -6.07 -3.70 -14.92
C ARG A 71 -4.76 -4.04 -14.20
N GLN A 72 -3.64 -4.03 -14.90
CA GLN A 72 -2.34 -4.30 -14.29
C GLN A 72 -2.01 -3.29 -13.19
N ALA A 73 -2.26 -2.00 -13.43
CA ALA A 73 -2.03 -0.96 -12.43
C ALA A 73 -2.90 -1.14 -11.18
N ILE A 74 -4.19 -1.48 -11.34
CA ILE A 74 -5.08 -1.77 -10.21
C ILE A 74 -4.57 -2.98 -9.44
N TYR A 75 -4.14 -4.04 -10.13
CA TYR A 75 -3.62 -5.25 -9.49
C TYR A 75 -2.43 -4.93 -8.60
N THR A 76 -1.42 -4.23 -9.14
CA THR A 76 -0.20 -3.92 -8.42
C THR A 76 -0.45 -2.92 -7.29
N ALA A 77 -1.32 -1.92 -7.49
CA ALA A 77 -1.72 -1.00 -6.44
C ALA A 77 -2.47 -1.71 -5.29
N ASN A 78 -3.44 -2.57 -5.61
CA ASN A 78 -4.18 -3.33 -4.61
C ASN A 78 -3.25 -4.28 -3.84
N PHE A 79 -2.41 -5.04 -4.55
CA PHE A 79 -1.47 -5.97 -3.93
C PHE A 79 -0.51 -5.27 -2.97
N THR A 80 0.10 -4.16 -3.39
CA THR A 80 1.06 -3.42 -2.55
C THR A 80 0.38 -2.76 -1.35
N HIS A 81 -0.84 -2.25 -1.52
CA HIS A 81 -1.62 -1.70 -0.43
C HIS A 81 -2.05 -2.78 0.58
N GLU A 82 -2.51 -3.94 0.12
CA GLU A 82 -2.83 -5.07 1.01
C GLU A 82 -1.62 -5.49 1.85
N HIS A 83 -0.42 -5.50 1.26
CA HIS A 83 0.81 -5.77 2.01
C HIS A 83 1.13 -4.67 3.03
N LEU A 84 0.83 -3.41 2.71
CA LEU A 84 0.94 -2.31 3.66
C LEU A 84 -0.02 -2.50 4.85
N VAL A 85 -1.27 -2.87 4.58
CA VAL A 85 -2.26 -3.19 5.62
C VAL A 85 -1.79 -4.39 6.46
N LEU A 86 -1.24 -5.43 5.85
CA LEU A 86 -0.70 -6.58 6.59
C LEU A 86 0.51 -6.20 7.48
N ALA A 87 1.33 -5.25 7.05
CA ALA A 87 2.51 -4.80 7.80
C ALA A 87 2.17 -3.90 9.00
N TYR A 88 1.15 -3.05 8.88
CA TYR A 88 0.75 -2.09 9.92
C TYR A 88 -0.47 -2.55 10.75
N GLY A 89 -1.31 -3.43 10.20
CA GLY A 89 -2.58 -3.87 10.77
C GLY A 89 -3.78 -3.07 10.23
N GLU A 90 -4.94 -3.73 10.14
CA GLU A 90 -6.20 -3.12 9.66
C GLU A 90 -6.72 -1.99 10.57
N GLU A 91 -6.30 -1.96 11.84
CA GLU A 91 -6.66 -0.89 12.79
C GLU A 91 -5.92 0.41 12.49
N GLU A 92 -4.69 0.31 11.96
CA GLU A 92 -3.81 1.45 11.68
C GLU A 92 -3.95 1.95 10.24
N VAL A 93 -4.07 1.03 9.27
CA VAL A 93 -4.22 1.35 7.84
C VAL A 93 -5.52 0.78 7.31
N ALA A 94 -6.39 1.65 6.81
CA ALA A 94 -7.68 1.27 6.30
C ALA A 94 -7.53 0.45 5.00
N PRO A 95 -8.21 -0.70 4.88
CA PRO A 95 -8.20 -1.49 3.66
C PRO A 95 -8.95 -0.79 2.53
N LEU A 96 -8.37 -0.80 1.33
CA LEU A 96 -8.94 -0.21 0.11
C LEU A 96 -9.78 -1.22 -0.69
N ARG A 97 -11.02 -1.47 -0.25
CA ARG A 97 -11.92 -2.43 -0.92
C ARG A 97 -12.40 -1.92 -2.29
N GLY A 98 -12.40 -0.61 -2.50
CA GLY A 98 -12.72 0.02 -3.77
C GLY A 98 -11.78 -0.41 -4.91
N LEU A 99 -10.49 -0.66 -4.62
CA LEU A 99 -9.54 -1.16 -5.63
C LEU A 99 -9.89 -2.57 -6.11
N SER A 100 -10.23 -3.47 -5.18
CA SER A 100 -10.72 -4.81 -5.51
C SER A 100 -11.99 -4.78 -6.35
N GLN A 101 -12.92 -3.87 -6.05
CA GLN A 101 -14.14 -3.72 -6.84
C GLN A 101 -13.88 -3.10 -8.21
N LEU A 102 -12.93 -2.17 -8.30
CA LEU A 102 -12.53 -1.57 -9.57
C LEU A 102 -11.89 -2.61 -10.48
N MET A 103 -11.05 -3.48 -9.92
CA MET A 103 -10.51 -4.65 -10.63
C MET A 103 -11.63 -5.51 -11.20
N GLN A 104 -12.61 -5.91 -10.36
CA GLN A 104 -13.73 -6.74 -10.80
C GLN A 104 -14.55 -6.07 -11.91
N TYR A 105 -14.80 -4.77 -11.77
CA TYR A 105 -15.49 -3.98 -12.79
C TYR A 105 -14.74 -3.98 -14.12
N VAL A 106 -13.44 -3.66 -14.11
CA VAL A 106 -12.60 -3.68 -15.32
C VAL A 106 -12.58 -5.06 -15.97
N VAL A 107 -12.41 -6.13 -15.19
CA VAL A 107 -12.46 -7.50 -15.71
C VAL A 107 -13.81 -7.79 -16.36
N ARG A 108 -14.93 -7.39 -15.74
CA ARG A 108 -16.27 -7.58 -16.31
C ARG A 108 -16.43 -6.87 -17.66
N LEU A 109 -15.88 -5.66 -17.80
CA LEU A 109 -15.91 -4.95 -19.09
C LEU A 109 -15.17 -5.73 -20.20
N GLN A 110 -14.10 -6.45 -19.84
CA GLN A 110 -13.26 -7.20 -20.77
C GLN A 110 -13.78 -8.62 -21.10
N ILE A 111 -14.79 -9.16 -20.40
CA ILE A 111 -15.33 -10.51 -20.67
C ILE A 111 -15.83 -10.64 -22.12
N GLY A 112 -16.35 -9.55 -22.70
CA GLY A 112 -16.80 -9.50 -24.09
C GLY A 112 -15.69 -9.35 -25.13
N GLY A 113 -14.43 -9.44 -24.74
CA GLY A 113 -13.28 -9.18 -25.61
C GLY A 113 -13.05 -7.69 -25.86
N GLN A 114 -12.35 -7.38 -26.97
CA GLN A 114 -12.09 -6.00 -27.40
C GLN A 114 -13.32 -5.44 -28.11
N ARG A 115 -14.05 -4.57 -27.40
CA ARG A 115 -15.23 -3.87 -27.92
C ARG A 115 -15.15 -2.40 -27.56
N PRO A 116 -15.86 -1.52 -28.27
CA PRO A 116 -16.02 -0.15 -27.86
C PRO A 116 -16.58 -0.04 -26.44
N LEU A 117 -16.06 0.91 -25.67
CA LEU A 117 -16.62 1.28 -24.37
C LEU A 117 -17.95 1.98 -24.59
N LYS A 118 -18.97 1.58 -23.84
CA LYS A 118 -20.26 2.29 -23.82
C LYS A 118 -20.08 3.62 -23.08
N ALA A 119 -20.90 4.61 -23.44
CA ALA A 119 -20.87 5.93 -22.79
C ALA A 119 -21.01 5.85 -21.25
N GLU A 120 -21.90 4.98 -20.76
CA GLU A 120 -22.11 4.76 -19.33
C GLU A 120 -20.88 4.13 -18.62
N GLU A 121 -20.14 3.27 -19.33
CA GLU A 121 -18.94 2.61 -18.81
C GLU A 121 -17.78 3.62 -18.71
N ALA A 122 -17.60 4.42 -19.76
CA ALA A 122 -16.64 5.52 -19.77
C ALA A 122 -16.96 6.56 -18.68
N GLN A 123 -18.25 6.91 -18.51
CA GLN A 123 -18.69 7.81 -17.45
C GLN A 123 -18.39 7.24 -16.05
N THR A 124 -18.64 5.95 -15.84
CA THR A 124 -18.34 5.29 -14.56
C THR A 124 -16.85 5.36 -14.25
N LEU A 125 -15.97 5.11 -15.23
CA LEU A 125 -14.51 5.24 -15.04
C LEU A 125 -14.09 6.70 -14.76
N ALA A 126 -14.74 7.68 -15.38
CA ALA A 126 -14.50 9.10 -15.10
C ALA A 126 -14.91 9.49 -13.67
N GLU A 127 -16.04 8.98 -13.17
CA GLU A 127 -16.49 9.16 -11.78
C GLU A 127 -15.53 8.50 -10.79
N VAL A 128 -15.05 7.28 -11.09
CA VAL A 128 -14.00 6.62 -10.30
C VAL A 128 -12.74 7.48 -10.26
N ARG A 129 -12.28 8.01 -11.41
CA ARG A 129 -11.10 8.90 -11.46
C ARG A 129 -11.27 10.11 -10.54
N HIS A 130 -12.45 10.72 -10.52
CA HIS A 130 -12.72 11.87 -9.67
C HIS A 130 -12.56 11.52 -8.18
N HIS A 131 -13.19 10.44 -7.71
CA HIS A 131 -13.04 9.98 -6.34
C HIS A 131 -11.60 9.51 -6.03
N TYR A 132 -10.94 8.90 -7.02
CA TYR A 132 -9.56 8.46 -6.88
C TYR A 132 -8.59 9.62 -6.61
N ALA A 133 -8.80 10.78 -7.23
CA ALA A 133 -7.96 11.95 -6.95
C ALA A 133 -8.01 12.36 -5.47
N GLU A 134 -9.19 12.34 -4.85
CA GLU A 134 -9.34 12.62 -3.42
C GLU A 134 -8.71 11.54 -2.55
N LEU A 135 -8.84 10.27 -2.97
CA LEU A 135 -8.26 9.11 -2.30
C LEU A 135 -6.73 9.22 -2.31
N TYR A 136 -6.14 9.50 -3.47
CA TYR A 136 -4.69 9.69 -3.63
C TYR A 136 -4.16 10.85 -2.79
N GLU A 137 -4.91 11.95 -2.71
CA GLU A 137 -4.54 13.09 -1.86
C GLU A 137 -4.52 12.78 -0.36
N ALA A 138 -5.40 11.88 0.12
CA ALA A 138 -5.33 11.35 1.47
C ALA A 138 -4.15 10.37 1.59
N TYR A 139 -3.98 9.49 0.60
CA TYR A 139 -2.94 8.46 0.57
C TYR A 139 -1.53 9.05 0.65
N ARG A 140 -1.23 10.12 -0.11
CA ARG A 140 0.07 10.80 -0.10
C ARG A 140 0.42 11.46 1.24
N LYS A 141 -0.57 11.68 2.10
CA LYS A 141 -0.42 12.26 3.44
C LYS A 141 -0.62 11.22 4.54
N LEU A 142 -0.84 9.95 4.17
CA LEU A 142 -1.14 8.86 5.10
C LEU A 142 -0.01 8.65 6.11
N MET A 143 1.25 8.82 5.69
CA MET A 143 2.41 8.68 6.57
C MET A 143 3.05 10.03 6.86
N SER A 144 3.25 10.31 8.15
CA SER A 144 3.98 11.49 8.61
C SER A 144 5.49 11.36 8.38
N PRO A 145 6.26 12.46 8.46
CA PRO A 145 7.73 12.40 8.40
C PRO A 145 8.39 11.53 9.48
N ARG A 146 7.65 11.18 10.55
CA ARG A 146 8.09 10.30 11.64
C ARG A 146 7.68 8.85 11.43
N ASN A 147 7.30 8.46 10.21
CA ASN A 147 6.83 7.12 9.84
C ASN A 147 5.58 6.64 10.60
N GLN A 148 4.79 7.57 11.15
CA GLN A 148 3.53 7.26 11.83
C GLN A 148 2.35 7.49 10.88
N ILE A 149 1.35 6.60 10.93
CA ILE A 149 0.11 6.76 10.19
C ILE A 149 -0.68 7.94 10.76
N VAL A 150 -1.16 8.81 9.87
CA VAL A 150 -1.96 9.98 10.22
C VAL A 150 -3.43 9.57 10.22
N ALA A 151 -4.00 9.37 11.41
CA ALA A 151 -5.37 8.90 11.60
C ALA A 151 -6.42 9.69 10.80
N SER A 152 -6.32 11.02 10.77
CA SER A 152 -7.27 11.86 10.01
C SER A 152 -7.20 11.63 8.49
N GLN A 153 -6.02 11.29 7.96
CA GLN A 153 -5.89 10.91 6.56
C GLN A 153 -6.37 9.48 6.31
N ASN A 154 -6.16 8.57 7.27
CA ASN A 154 -6.67 7.21 7.19
C ASN A 154 -8.21 7.15 7.19
N GLU A 155 -8.87 7.95 8.03
CA GLU A 155 -10.33 8.10 8.02
C GLU A 155 -10.85 8.67 6.70
N LYS A 156 -10.17 9.71 6.17
CA LYS A 156 -10.51 10.28 4.87
C LYS A 156 -10.34 9.24 3.76
N LEU A 157 -9.26 8.48 3.80
CA LEU A 157 -8.97 7.40 2.87
C LEU A 157 -10.10 6.35 2.87
N ALA A 158 -10.47 5.85 4.05
CA ALA A 158 -11.55 4.89 4.21
C ALA A 158 -12.90 5.41 3.67
N LYS A 159 -13.20 6.69 3.95
CA LYS A 159 -14.44 7.33 3.48
C LYS A 159 -14.48 7.43 1.95
N THR A 160 -13.38 7.86 1.33
CA THR A 160 -13.32 8.00 -0.13
C THR A 160 -13.28 6.64 -0.83
N ASP A 161 -12.57 5.65 -0.27
CA ASP A 161 -12.61 4.27 -0.77
C ASP A 161 -14.03 3.68 -0.74
N LYS A 162 -14.75 3.91 0.35
CA LYS A 162 -16.15 3.48 0.47
C LYS A 162 -17.02 4.10 -0.61
N ALA A 163 -16.82 5.37 -0.97
CA ALA A 163 -17.58 6.01 -2.04
C ALA A 163 -17.29 5.35 -3.41
N VAL A 164 -16.02 5.05 -3.71
CA VAL A 164 -15.62 4.29 -4.91
C VAL A 164 -16.27 2.90 -4.91
N ALA A 165 -16.23 2.21 -3.77
CA ALA A 165 -16.81 0.89 -3.63
C ALA A 165 -18.34 0.92 -3.83
N ASP A 166 -19.05 1.84 -3.18
CA ASP A 166 -20.49 1.94 -3.31
C ASP A 166 -20.93 2.31 -4.74
N LEU A 167 -20.16 3.14 -5.44
CA LEU A 167 -20.36 3.45 -6.87
C LEU A 167 -20.24 2.18 -7.72
N LEU A 168 -19.13 1.46 -7.59
CA LEU A 168 -18.83 0.28 -8.41
C LEU A 168 -19.76 -0.88 -8.10
N ARG A 169 -20.12 -1.10 -6.84
CA ARG A 169 -21.06 -2.13 -6.43
C ARG A 169 -22.43 -1.93 -7.06
N LYS A 170 -22.94 -0.70 -7.11
CA LYS A 170 -24.21 -0.38 -7.80
C LYS A 170 -24.16 -0.74 -9.28
N LYS A 171 -23.03 -0.46 -9.95
CA LYS A 171 -22.80 -0.78 -11.37
C LYS A 171 -22.57 -2.27 -11.61
N LEU A 172 -22.03 -3.01 -10.64
CA LEU A 172 -21.83 -4.46 -10.73
C LEU A 172 -23.14 -5.25 -10.56
N LEU A 173 -24.13 -4.70 -9.86
CA LEU A 173 -25.45 -5.33 -9.67
C LEU A 173 -26.44 -5.06 -10.81
N GLN A 174 -26.12 -4.10 -11.69
CA GLN A 174 -26.83 -3.81 -12.94
C GLN A 174 -26.24 -4.65 -14.09
#